data_AF-A0A5C9E5X4-F1
#
_entry.id   AF-A0A5C9E5X4-F1
#
_cell.length_a   1.000
_cell.length_b   1.000
_cell.length_c   1.000
_cell.angle_alpha   90.00
_cell.angle_beta   90.00
_cell.angle_gamma   90.00
#
_symmetry.space_group_name_H-M   'P 1'
#
loop_
_entity.id
_entity.type
_entity.pdbx_description
1 polymer ?
#
loop_
_entity_poly.entity_id
_entity_poly.type
_entity_poly.pdbx_seq_one_letter_code
_entity_poly.pdbx_strand_id
1 'polypeptide(L)'
;MKHNNKEDISDLDYEFRLYERIRECLFGIFDILKINFNVDDVYYLTGFDNVNAINALVVELLKINNPAEEIKERLLELELKELYFKENY
;
A
#
# COMPACT_ATOMS: atom_id res chain seq x y z
N MET A 1 -28.50 -25.36 17.14
CA MET A 1 -27.48 -25.23 16.08
C MET A 1 -27.14 -23.76 15.95
N LYS A 2 -25.96 -23.34 16.43
CA LYS A 2 -25.45 -21.97 16.22
C LYS A 2 -24.62 -22.01 14.94
N HIS A 3 -25.16 -21.48 13.85
CA HIS A 3 -24.35 -21.13 12.69
C HIS A 3 -23.47 -19.93 13.09
N ASN A 4 -22.24 -20.21 13.49
CA ASN A 4 -21.20 -19.18 13.53
C ASN A 4 -20.80 -18.92 12.08
N ASN A 5 -21.49 -18.00 11.42
CA ASN A 5 -21.00 -17.40 10.17
C ASN A 5 -19.83 -16.48 10.54
N LYS A 6 -18.65 -17.06 10.76
CA LYS A 6 -17.42 -16.33 10.46
C LYS A 6 -17.30 -16.44 8.94
N GLU A 7 -17.47 -15.31 8.25
CA GLU A 7 -17.07 -15.21 6.86
C GLU A 7 -15.61 -15.66 6.80
N ASP A 8 -15.34 -16.81 6.19
CA ASP A 8 -13.98 -17.25 5.88
C ASP A 8 -13.44 -16.27 4.84
N ILE A 9 -12.78 -15.23 5.33
CA ILE A 9 -12.15 -14.25 4.46
C ILE A 9 -11.03 -14.98 3.72
N SER A 10 -10.98 -14.85 2.39
CA SER A 10 -9.91 -15.48 1.60
C SER A 10 -8.54 -15.05 2.10
N ASP A 11 -7.54 -15.94 2.00
CA ASP A 11 -6.16 -15.61 2.39
C ASP A 11 -5.66 -14.36 1.64
N LEU A 12 -6.05 -14.21 0.37
CA LEU A 12 -5.76 -13.03 -0.46
C LEU A 12 -6.39 -11.75 0.10
N ASP A 13 -7.66 -11.78 0.52
CA ASP A 13 -8.31 -10.61 1.13
C ASP A 13 -7.65 -10.19 2.45
N TYR A 14 -7.17 -11.17 3.22
CA TYR A 14 -6.40 -10.89 4.42
C TYR A 14 -5.05 -10.25 4.10
N GLU A 15 -4.31 -10.82 3.15
CA GLU A 15 -3.03 -10.27 2.69
C GLU A 15 -3.18 -8.87 2.10
N PHE A 16 -4.24 -8.61 1.32
CA PHE A 16 -4.47 -7.30 0.73
C PHE A 16 -4.81 -6.25 1.79
N ARG A 17 -5.57 -6.60 2.82
CA ARG A 17 -5.79 -5.69 3.97
C ARG A 17 -4.52 -5.40 4.75
N LEU A 18 -3.61 -6.38 4.86
CA LEU A 18 -2.29 -6.12 5.45
C LEU A 18 -1.49 -5.14 4.60
N TYR A 19 -1.53 -5.29 3.28
CA TYR A 19 -0.91 -4.33 2.36
C TYR A 19 -1.48 -2.92 2.51
N GLU A 20 -2.80 -2.75 2.52
CA GLU A 20 -3.44 -1.44 2.71
C GLU A 20 -2.96 -0.77 4.00
N ARG A 21 -2.89 -1.52 5.11
CA ARG A 21 -2.38 -1.01 6.39
C ARG A 21 -0.91 -0.64 6.34
N ILE A 22 -0.07 -1.44 5.66
CA ILE A 22 1.34 -1.11 5.46
C ILE A 22 1.46 0.18 4.65
N ARG A 23 0.67 0.32 3.58
CA ARG A 23 0.65 1.50 2.72
C ARG A 23 0.25 2.75 3.50
N GLU A 24 -0.76 2.68 4.37
CA GLU A 24 -1.12 3.77 5.27
C GLU A 24 0.03 4.17 6.21
N CYS A 25 0.75 3.20 6.77
CA CYS A 25 1.94 3.50 7.57
C CYS A 25 3.04 4.20 6.75
N LEU A 26 3.27 3.75 5.51
CA LEU A 26 4.24 4.37 4.60
C LEU A 26 3.84 5.81 4.24
N PHE A 27 2.56 6.09 4.03
CA PHE A 27 2.06 7.46 3.86
C PHE A 27 2.32 8.32 5.11
N GLY A 28 2.08 7.79 6.31
CA GLY A 28 2.40 8.50 7.55
C GLY A 28 3.88 8.83 7.68
N ILE A 29 4.78 7.91 7.30
CA ILE A 29 6.23 8.16 7.28
C ILE A 29 6.57 9.24 6.24
N PHE A 30 5.99 9.16 5.05
CA PHE A 30 6.18 10.18 4.02
C PHE A 30 5.75 11.57 4.48
N ASP A 31 4.59 11.68 5.15
CA ASP A 31 4.11 12.95 5.70
C ASP A 31 5.05 13.51 6.76
N ILE A 32 5.57 12.65 7.65
CA ILE A 32 6.59 13.04 8.63
C ILE A 32 7.82 13.59 7.92
N LEU A 33 8.33 12.91 6.89
CA LEU A 33 9.49 13.39 6.13
C LEU A 33 9.20 14.75 5.49
N LYS A 34 8.04 14.90 4.86
CA LYS A 34 7.61 16.13 4.18
C LYS A 34 7.41 17.31 5.13
N ILE A 35 6.97 17.07 6.36
CA ILE A 35 6.80 18.12 7.38
C ILE A 35 8.14 18.56 7.93
N ASN A 36 9.09 17.64 8.12
CA ASN A 36 10.31 17.89 8.89
C ASN A 36 11.52 18.28 8.03
N PHE A 37 11.53 17.95 6.74
CA PHE A 37 12.67 18.19 5.86
C PHE A 37 12.26 18.96 4.61
N ASN A 38 13.18 19.77 4.09
CA ASN A 38 13.01 20.38 2.77
C ASN A 38 13.08 19.28 1.70
N VAL A 39 12.30 19.41 0.62
CA VAL A 39 12.25 18.43 -0.46
C VAL A 39 13.59 18.23 -1.17
N ASP A 40 14.45 19.25 -1.16
CA ASP A 40 15.81 19.18 -1.70
C ASP A 40 16.85 18.68 -0.68
N ASP A 41 16.44 18.39 0.56
CA ASP A 41 17.32 17.89 1.60
C ASP A 41 17.65 16.41 1.38
N VAL A 42 18.92 16.03 1.58
CA VAL A 42 19.39 14.65 1.40
C VAL A 42 18.66 13.65 2.31
N TYR A 43 18.24 14.05 3.51
CA TYR A 43 17.47 13.22 4.42
C TYR A 43 16.04 13.01 3.91
N TYR A 44 15.43 14.04 3.28
CA TYR A 44 14.13 13.89 2.63
C TYR A 44 14.23 12.92 1.45
N LEU A 45 15.18 13.14 0.54
CA LEU A 45 15.36 12.31 -0.65
C LEU A 45 15.63 10.85 -0.29
N THR A 46 16.58 10.61 0.64
CA THR A 46 16.91 9.26 1.08
C THR A 46 15.74 8.61 1.83
N GLY A 47 15.03 9.37 2.67
CA GLY A 47 13.84 8.87 3.36
C GLY A 47 12.73 8.49 2.40
N PHE A 48 12.48 9.32 1.39
CA PHE A 48 11.49 9.09 0.34
C PHE A 48 11.84 7.86 -0.51
N ASP A 49 13.10 7.73 -0.94
CA ASP A 49 13.59 6.57 -1.67
C ASP A 49 13.40 5.27 -0.88
N ASN A 50 13.68 5.29 0.43
CA ASN A 50 13.47 4.15 1.30
C ASN A 50 11.98 3.77 1.42
N VAL A 51 11.09 4.76 1.56
CA VAL A 51 9.64 4.53 1.61
C VAL A 51 9.15 3.87 0.31
N ASN A 52 9.60 4.37 -0.85
CA ASN A 52 9.26 3.81 -2.15
C ASN A 52 9.79 2.38 -2.31
N ALA A 53 11.03 2.12 -1.89
CA ALA A 53 11.63 0.79 -1.95
C ALA A 53 10.85 -0.22 -1.10
N ILE A 54 10.43 0.16 0.11
CA ILE A 54 9.61 -0.72 0.97
C ILE A 54 8.27 -1.03 0.30
N ASN A 55 7.60 -0.02 -0.28
CA ASN A 55 6.34 -0.25 -0.99
C ASN A 55 6.51 -1.24 -2.14
N ALA A 56 7.55 -1.06 -2.96
CA ALA A 56 7.84 -1.95 -4.08
C ALA A 56 8.09 -3.40 -3.63
N LEU A 57 8.87 -3.60 -2.57
CA LEU A 57 9.15 -4.92 -2.00
C LEU A 57 7.86 -5.60 -1.48
N VAL A 58 6.98 -4.86 -0.82
CA VAL A 58 5.71 -5.42 -0.35
C VAL A 58 4.81 -5.81 -1.53
N VAL A 59 4.75 -5.00 -2.59
CA VAL A 59 4.04 -5.33 -3.82
C VAL A 59 4.60 -6.59 -4.48
N GLU A 60 5.93 -6.75 -4.50
CA GLU A 60 6.56 -7.98 -5.01
C GLU A 60 6.20 -9.21 -4.16
N LEU A 61 6.21 -9.08 -2.83
CA LEU A 61 5.82 -10.18 -1.93
C LEU A 61 4.36 -10.61 -2.15
N LEU A 62 3.44 -9.66 -2.33
CA LEU A 62 2.05 -9.98 -2.65
C LEU A 62 1.97 -10.78 -3.95
N LYS A 63 2.66 -10.33 -5.01
CA LYS A 63 2.68 -10.99 -6.32
C LYS A 63 3.22 -12.43 -6.26
N ILE A 64 4.10 -12.75 -5.31
CA ILE A 64 4.64 -14.11 -5.12
C ILE A 64 3.59 -15.04 -4.50
N ASN A 65 2.77 -14.52 -3.58
CA ASN A 65 1.89 -15.35 -2.75
C ASN A 65 0.51 -15.62 -3.37
N ASN A 66 0.12 -14.94 -4.45
CA ASN A 66 -1.24 -15.04 -5.00
C ASN A 66 -1.28 -15.07 -6.55
N PRO A 67 -2.46 -15.37 -7.16
CA PRO A 67 -2.64 -15.31 -8.60
C PRO A 67 -2.31 -13.91 -9.14
N ALA A 68 -1.43 -13.86 -10.14
CA ALA A 68 -0.91 -12.62 -10.68
C ALA A 68 -1.98 -11.67 -11.23
N GLU A 69 -3.13 -12.18 -11.67
CA GLU A 69 -4.17 -11.36 -12.29
C GLU A 69 -5.04 -10.61 -11.28
N GLU A 70 -5.48 -11.29 -10.21
CA GLU A 70 -6.31 -10.66 -9.18
C GLU A 70 -5.54 -9.57 -8.41
N ILE A 71 -4.25 -9.79 -8.15
CA ILE A 71 -3.40 -8.76 -7.55
C ILE A 71 -3.23 -7.55 -8.46
N LYS A 72 -3.02 -7.76 -9.77
CA LYS A 72 -2.85 -6.66 -10.71
C LYS A 72 -4.11 -5.80 -10.77
N GLU A 73 -5.30 -6.42 -10.80
CA GLU A 73 -6.57 -5.69 -10.81
C GLU A 73 -6.70 -4.82 -9.56
N ARG A 74 -6.44 -5.38 -8.37
CA ARG A 74 -6.54 -4.60 -7.13
C ARG A 74 -5.50 -3.50 -7.00
N LEU A 75 -4.26 -3.73 -7.47
CA LEU A 75 -3.23 -2.68 -7.51
C LEU A 75 -3.62 -1.56 -8.49
N LEU A 76 -4.14 -1.91 -9.67
CA LEU A 76 -4.63 -0.95 -10.66
C LEU A 76 -5.79 -0.12 -10.11
N GLU A 77 -6.74 -0.74 -9.41
CA GLU A 77 -7.84 -0.01 -8.76
C GLU A 77 -7.32 1.02 -7.75
N LEU A 78 -6.29 0.68 -6.98
CA LEU A 78 -5.68 1.61 -6.03
C LEU A 78 -4.98 2.77 -6.74
N GLU A 79 -4.21 2.51 -7.79
CA GLU A 79 -3.56 3.54 -8.59
C GLU A 79 -4.58 4.49 -9.23
N LEU A 80 -5.67 3.94 -9.79
CA LEU A 80 -6.76 4.73 -10.38
C LEU A 80 -7.49 5.58 -9.33
N LYS A 81 -7.75 5.03 -8.14
CA LYS A 81 -8.34 5.81 -7.03
C LYS A 81 -7.43 6.96 -6.61
N GLU A 82 -6.12 6.75 -6.55
CA GLU A 82 -5.16 7.80 -6.21
C GLU A 82 -5.05 8.89 -7.28
N LEU A 83 -5.03 8.50 -8.56
CA LEU A 83 -5.06 9.44 -9.68
C LEU A 83 -6.33 10.28 -9.65
N TYR A 84 -7.49 9.64 -9.49
CA TYR A 84 -8.76 10.33 -9.38
C TYR A 84 -8.78 11.34 -8.22
N PHE A 85 -8.25 10.95 -7.06
CA PHE A 85 -8.16 11.85 -5.90
C PHE A 85 -7.28 13.06 -6.18
N LYS A 86 -6.10 12.87 -6.79
CA LYS A 86 -5.17 13.97 -7.14
C LYS A 86 -5.70 14.92 -8.21
N GLU A 87 -6.55 14.45 -9.12
CA GLU A 87 -7.11 15.27 -10.20
C GLU A 87 -8.34 16.09 -9.76
N ASN A 88 -9.06 15.64 -8.73
CA ASN A 88 -10.35 16.21 -8.32
C ASN A 88 -10.31 16.97 -6.98
N TYR A 89 -9.17 16.96 -6.27
CA TYR A 89 -8.96 17.64 -4.98
C TYR A 89 -7.55 18.24 -4.90
#